data_AF-A0AAU8NGN5-F1
#
_entry.id   AF-A0AAU8NGN5-F1
#
_cell.length_a   1.000
_cell.length_b   1.000
_cell.length_c   1.000
_cell.angle_alpha   90.00
_cell.angle_beta   90.00
_cell.angle_gamma   90.00
#
_symmetry.space_group_name_H-M   'P 1'
#
loop_
_entity.id
_entity.type
_entity.pdbx_description
1 polymer ?
#
loop_
_entity_poly.entity_id
_entity_poly.type
_entity_poly.pdbx_seq_one_letter_code
_entity_poly.pdbx_strand_id
1 'polypeptide(L)'
;MRKKRWIASLIISVLISILLLIELMQLHSEKVGMLNTVYRFISGAPQITTQGQILSYQGKIQREDRMDILNSLESYSTSDDGTTLYKAIGTPVPPPWIYVIQEKDTVFRYKHPKLPWKM
;
A
#
# COMPACT_ATOMS: atom_id res chain seq x y z
N MET A 1 26.15 -24.85 -25.55
CA MET A 1 25.63 -24.28 -24.28
C MET A 1 25.28 -22.79 -24.35
N ARG A 2 26.03 -21.91 -25.05
CA ARG A 2 25.71 -20.46 -25.15
C ARG A 2 24.31 -20.15 -25.71
N LYS A 3 23.89 -20.77 -26.82
CA LYS A 3 22.57 -20.50 -27.45
C LYS A 3 21.37 -20.75 -26.50
N LYS A 4 21.40 -21.81 -25.68
CA LYS A 4 20.35 -22.09 -24.68
C LYS A 4 20.28 -21.03 -23.57
N ARG A 5 21.43 -20.46 -23.16
CA ARG A 5 21.48 -19.38 -22.14
C ARG A 5 20.87 -18.07 -22.65
N TRP A 6 21.05 -17.75 -23.94
CA TRP A 6 20.43 -16.58 -24.57
C TRP A 6 18.90 -16.69 -24.65
N ILE A 7 18.38 -17.86 -25.02
CA ILE A 7 16.93 -18.11 -25.04
C ILE A 7 16.34 -17.99 -23.64
N ALA A 8 16.99 -18.60 -22.63
CA ALA A 8 16.55 -18.45 -21.24
C ALA A 8 16.58 -16.99 -20.77
N SER A 9 17.63 -16.24 -21.10
CA SER A 9 17.74 -14.81 -20.79
C SER A 9 16.60 -14.00 -21.43
N LEU A 10 16.26 -14.28 -22.68
CA LEU A 10 15.17 -13.62 -23.39
C LEU A 10 13.81 -13.93 -22.75
N ILE A 11 13.58 -15.18 -22.35
CA ILE A 11 12.33 -15.57 -21.68
C ILE A 11 12.19 -14.84 -20.34
N ILE A 12 13.27 -14.79 -19.54
CA ILE A 12 13.27 -14.07 -18.26
C ILE A 12 13.02 -12.57 -18.48
N SER A 13 13.65 -11.95 -19.48
CA SER A 13 13.43 -10.53 -19.74
C SER A 13 11.99 -10.25 -20.17
N VAL A 14 11.41 -11.09 -21.03
CA VAL A 14 9.99 -10.97 -21.44
C VAL A 14 9.06 -11.10 -20.24
N LEU A 15 9.30 -12.07 -19.34
CA LEU A 15 8.50 -12.22 -18.12
C LEU A 15 8.58 -10.98 -17.22
N ILE A 16 9.78 -10.43 -17.03
CA ILE A 16 9.97 -9.18 -16.27
C ILE A 16 9.22 -8.02 -16.93
N SER A 17 9.30 -7.88 -18.25
CA SER A 17 8.59 -6.83 -18.98
C SER A 17 7.07 -6.94 -18.83
N ILE A 18 6.52 -8.15 -18.87
CA ILE A 18 5.08 -8.39 -18.66
C ILE A 18 4.68 -7.99 -17.24
N LEU A 19 5.47 -8.38 -16.22
CA LEU A 19 5.21 -8.00 -14.83
C LEU A 19 5.22 -6.48 -14.64
N LEU A 20 6.21 -5.78 -15.22
CA LEU A 20 6.29 -4.33 -15.19
C LEU A 20 5.10 -3.67 -15.90
N LEU A 21 4.65 -4.23 -17.03
CA LEU A 21 3.47 -3.74 -17.75
C LEU A 21 2.20 -3.87 -16.90
N ILE A 22 2.02 -5.00 -16.21
CA ILE A 22 0.89 -5.22 -15.29
C ILE A 22 0.91 -4.18 -14.17
N GLU A 23 2.06 -3.97 -13.53
CA GLU A 23 2.22 -2.93 -12.50
C GLU A 23 1.87 -1.54 -13.02
N LEU A 24 2.34 -1.20 -14.23
CA LEU A 24 2.06 0.08 -14.86
C LEU A 24 0.55 0.26 -15.15
N MET A 25 -0.12 -0.79 -15.63
CA MET A 25 -1.56 -0.78 -15.88
C MET A 25 -2.36 -0.59 -14.59
N GLN A 26 -1.97 -1.25 -13.49
CA GLN A 26 -2.60 -1.06 -12.18
C GLN A 26 -2.41 0.37 -11.67
N LEU A 27 -1.19 0.90 -11.78
CA LEU A 27 -0.88 2.27 -11.37
C LEU A 27 -1.71 3.31 -12.15
N HIS A 28 -1.82 3.16 -13.47
CA HIS A 28 -2.65 4.03 -14.31
C HIS A 28 -4.14 3.94 -13.98
N SER A 29 -4.60 2.76 -13.56
CA SER A 29 -5.98 2.52 -13.15
C SER A 29 -6.27 2.94 -11.71
N GLU A 30 -5.32 3.59 -11.03
CA GLU A 30 -5.44 3.96 -9.60
C GLU A 30 -5.76 2.73 -8.73
N LYS A 31 -5.13 1.60 -9.04
CA LYS A 31 -5.27 0.34 -8.32
C LYS A 31 -3.96 -0.04 -7.67
N VAL A 32 -4.07 -0.83 -6.61
CA VAL A 32 -2.90 -1.35 -5.89
C VAL A 32 -2.26 -2.45 -6.72
N GLY A 33 -0.97 -2.26 -7.04
CA GLY A 33 -0.15 -3.23 -7.76
C GLY A 33 0.11 -4.52 -6.99
N MET A 34 0.61 -5.54 -7.70
CA MET A 34 0.97 -6.83 -7.11
C MET A 34 2.14 -6.68 -6.14
N LEU A 35 3.15 -5.87 -6.47
CA LEU A 35 4.30 -5.61 -5.59
C LEU A 35 3.85 -5.05 -4.23
N ASN A 36 2.91 -4.10 -4.24
CA ASN A 36 2.39 -3.53 -3.00
C ASN A 36 1.57 -4.55 -2.19
N THR A 37 0.79 -5.38 -2.89
CA THR A 37 0.02 -6.48 -2.28
C THR A 37 0.95 -7.49 -1.60
N VAL A 38 2.04 -7.90 -2.25
CA VAL A 38 3.05 -8.79 -1.69
C VAL A 38 3.77 -8.13 -0.51
N TYR A 39 4.17 -6.86 -0.64
CA TYR A 39 4.82 -6.12 0.43
C TYR A 39 3.93 -6.01 1.69
N ARG A 40 2.64 -5.75 1.50
CA ARG A 40 1.63 -5.74 2.57
C ARG A 40 1.51 -7.11 3.23
N PHE A 41 1.41 -8.17 2.43
CA PHE A 41 1.27 -9.54 2.91
C PHE A 41 2.47 -9.98 3.76
N ILE A 42 3.70 -9.75 3.28
CA ILE A 42 4.93 -10.08 4.02
C ILE A 42 5.03 -9.27 5.32
N SER A 43 4.51 -8.05 5.33
CA SER A 43 4.47 -7.20 6.53
C SER A 43 3.41 -7.61 7.55
N GLY A 44 2.52 -8.55 7.21
CA GLY A 44 1.37 -8.93 8.03
C GLY A 44 0.32 -7.82 8.17
N ALA A 45 0.33 -6.84 7.27
CA ALA A 45 -0.59 -5.71 7.31
C ALA A 45 -1.96 -6.11 6.75
N PRO A 46 -3.08 -5.68 7.36
CA PRO A 46 -4.42 -6.02 6.89
C PRO A 46 -4.70 -5.42 5.51
N GLN A 47 -5.58 -6.06 4.74
CA GLN A 47 -6.16 -5.43 3.55
C GLN A 47 -7.24 -4.47 4.01
N ILE A 48 -7.22 -3.25 3.48
CA ILE A 48 -8.16 -2.18 3.84
C ILE A 48 -8.79 -1.65 2.57
N THR A 49 -10.12 -1.61 2.56
CA THR A 49 -10.93 -1.12 1.43
C THR A 49 -11.76 0.07 1.88
N THR A 50 -11.77 1.14 1.10
CA THR A 50 -12.63 2.31 1.33
C THR A 50 -13.31 2.71 0.03
N GLN A 51 -14.62 2.91 0.06
CA GLN A 51 -15.39 3.34 -1.12
C GLN A 51 -15.19 2.38 -2.33
N GLY A 52 -15.05 1.08 -2.07
CA GLY A 52 -14.79 0.06 -3.08
C GLY A 52 -13.36 0.03 -3.63
N GLN A 53 -12.44 0.83 -3.07
CA GLN A 53 -11.04 0.89 -3.49
C GLN A 53 -10.10 0.36 -2.40
N ILE A 54 -9.19 -0.54 -2.78
CA ILE A 54 -8.16 -1.05 -1.87
C ILE A 54 -7.12 0.05 -1.63
N LEU A 55 -6.76 0.30 -0.37
CA LEU A 55 -5.71 1.24 -0.02
C LEU A 55 -4.31 0.66 -0.27
N SER A 56 -3.40 1.50 -0.74
CA SER A 56 -1.99 1.16 -0.92
C SER A 56 -1.26 1.16 0.41
N TYR A 57 -0.59 0.07 0.73
CA TYR A 57 0.22 -0.07 1.95
C TYR A 57 1.55 0.69 1.82
N GLN A 58 1.92 1.46 2.85
CA GLN A 58 3.06 2.40 2.84
C GLN A 58 4.08 2.11 3.95
N GLY A 59 3.93 0.97 4.63
CA GLY A 59 4.84 0.53 5.68
C GLY A 59 4.20 0.47 7.06
N LYS A 60 4.93 -0.14 7.97
CA LYS A 60 4.62 -0.26 9.39
C LYS A 60 5.40 0.80 10.15
N ILE A 61 4.74 1.45 11.10
CA ILE A 61 5.38 2.43 11.99
C ILE A 61 6.33 1.70 12.94
N GLN A 62 7.53 2.26 13.12
CA GLN A 62 8.54 1.71 14.01
C GLN A 62 8.10 1.84 15.47
N ARG A 63 8.68 1.01 16.35
CA ARG A 63 8.25 0.93 17.75
C ARG A 63 8.53 2.23 18.49
N GLU A 64 9.64 2.86 18.13
CA GLU A 64 10.17 4.09 18.73
C GLU A 64 9.23 5.27 18.47
N ASP A 65 8.73 5.40 17.24
CA ASP A 65 7.83 6.50 16.82
C ASP A 65 6.36 6.24 17.16
N ARG A 66 6.04 5.05 17.70
CA ARG A 66 4.66 4.58 17.85
C ARG A 66 3.85 5.44 18.81
N MET A 67 4.40 5.76 19.99
CA MET A 67 3.66 6.49 21.02
C MET A 67 3.33 7.92 20.55
N ASP A 68 4.28 8.58 19.91
CA ASP A 68 4.10 9.93 19.37
C ASP A 68 3.05 9.95 18.25
N ILE A 69 3.05 8.93 17.40
CA ILE A 69 2.03 8.77 16.37
C ILE A 69 0.67 8.51 17.01
N LEU A 70 0.53 7.55 17.94
CA LEU A 70 -0.77 7.25 18.56
C LEU A 70 -1.40 8.47 19.23
N ASN A 71 -0.60 9.31 19.89
CA ASN A 71 -1.07 10.54 20.54
C ASN A 71 -1.46 11.65 19.56
N SER A 72 -1.03 11.56 18.30
CA SER A 72 -1.31 12.52 17.24
C SER A 72 -2.33 12.03 16.21
N LEU A 73 -2.97 10.87 16.45
CA LEU A 73 -4.01 10.30 15.60
C LEU A 73 -5.41 10.62 16.12
N GLU A 74 -6.31 10.94 15.20
CA GLU A 74 -7.75 11.05 15.43
C GLU A 74 -8.51 10.08 14.53
N SER A 75 -9.70 9.65 14.97
CA SER A 75 -10.57 8.82 14.14
C SER A 75 -11.02 9.61 12.91
N TYR A 76 -10.90 8.99 11.75
CA TYR A 76 -11.19 9.61 10.46
C TYR A 76 -12.45 9.02 9.82
N SER A 77 -12.48 7.71 9.67
CA SER A 77 -13.55 7.00 8.94
C SER A 77 -13.56 5.53 9.30
N THR A 78 -14.50 4.78 8.74
CA THR A 78 -14.58 3.32 8.86
C THR A 78 -14.41 2.73 7.46
N SER A 79 -13.57 1.70 7.34
CA SER A 79 -13.40 0.96 6.10
C SER A 79 -14.67 0.22 5.71
N ASP A 80 -14.77 -0.22 4.47
CA ASP A 80 -15.89 -1.03 3.98
C ASP A 80 -15.99 -2.36 4.78
N ASP A 81 -14.84 -2.88 5.21
CA ASP A 81 -14.72 -4.08 6.06
C ASP A 81 -14.94 -3.82 7.58
N GLY A 82 -15.38 -2.61 7.96
CA GLY A 82 -15.66 -2.24 9.37
C GLY A 82 -14.45 -1.86 10.22
N THR A 83 -13.25 -1.71 9.64
CA THR A 83 -12.03 -1.32 10.35
C THR A 83 -11.99 0.18 10.58
N THR A 84 -11.72 0.62 11.81
CA THR A 84 -11.54 2.05 12.11
C THR A 84 -10.26 2.58 11.48
N LEU A 85 -10.38 3.69 10.76
CA LEU A 85 -9.31 4.39 10.09
C LEU A 85 -8.99 5.67 10.85
N TYR A 86 -7.71 5.98 10.97
CA TYR A 86 -7.21 7.14 11.69
C TYR A 86 -6.46 8.08 10.74
N LYS A 87 -6.43 9.37 11.06
CA LYS A 87 -5.60 10.37 10.39
C LYS A 87 -4.82 11.16 11.43
N ALA A 88 -3.74 11.81 11.00
CA ALA A 88 -3.04 12.73 11.88
C ALA A 88 -3.88 14.01 12.13
N ILE A 89 -3.87 14.50 13.37
CA ILE A 89 -4.60 15.71 13.76
C ILE A 89 -4.14 16.90 12.91
N GLY A 90 -5.09 17.73 12.47
CA GLY A 90 -4.80 18.91 11.65
C GLY A 90 -4.50 18.62 10.17
N THR A 91 -4.61 17.37 9.72
CA THR A 91 -4.51 17.04 8.28
C THR A 91 -5.83 17.24 7.53
N PRO A 92 -5.78 17.65 6.24
CA PRO A 92 -6.96 17.86 5.43
C PRO A 92 -7.76 16.57 5.21
N VAL A 93 -9.00 16.71 4.74
CA VAL A 93 -9.85 15.58 4.31
C VAL A 93 -10.00 15.67 2.78
N PRO A 94 -9.58 14.67 2.00
CA PRO A 94 -9.00 13.38 2.43
C PRO A 94 -7.56 13.53 2.96
N PRO A 95 -7.17 12.71 3.96
CA PRO A 95 -5.85 12.82 4.56
C PRO A 95 -4.75 12.28 3.62
N PRO A 96 -3.52 12.82 3.73
CA PRO A 96 -2.38 12.34 2.94
C PRO A 96 -1.99 10.91 3.31
N TRP A 97 -2.21 10.53 4.58
CA TRP A 97 -1.92 9.22 5.14
C TRP A 97 -3.10 8.74 5.96
N ILE A 98 -3.42 7.46 5.80
CA ILE A 98 -4.45 6.76 6.57
C ILE A 98 -3.75 5.74 7.45
N TYR A 99 -4.08 5.72 8.74
CA TYR A 99 -3.46 4.84 9.71
C TYR A 99 -4.47 3.79 10.18
N VAL A 100 -3.99 2.56 10.34
CA VAL A 100 -4.76 1.46 10.88
C VAL A 100 -4.01 0.87 12.06
N ILE A 101 -4.72 0.74 13.17
CA ILE A 101 -4.19 0.20 14.42
C ILE A 101 -4.68 -1.24 14.54
N GLN A 102 -3.74 -2.18 14.70
CA GLN A 102 -4.02 -3.60 14.96
C GLN A 102 -3.53 -3.98 16.37
N GLU A 103 -3.83 -5.21 16.79
CA GLU A 103 -3.42 -5.79 18.08
C GLU A 103 -1.98 -5.47 18.47
N LYS A 104 -1.77 -5.22 19.77
CA LYS A 104 -0.49 -4.79 20.36
C LYS A 104 0.00 -3.42 19.85
N ASP A 105 -0.94 -2.54 19.52
CA ASP A 105 -0.72 -1.18 19.02
C ASP A 105 0.15 -1.13 17.77
N THR A 106 0.04 -2.13 16.89
CA THR A 106 0.78 -2.09 15.63
C THR A 106 0.10 -1.10 14.70
N VAL A 107 0.82 -0.05 14.30
CA VAL A 107 0.29 0.97 13.39
C VAL A 107 0.81 0.73 11.98
N PHE A 108 -0.11 0.57 11.04
CA PHE A 108 0.17 0.46 9.62
C PHE A 108 -0.26 1.73 8.91
N ARG A 109 0.55 2.17 7.95
CA ARG A 109 0.29 3.36 7.15
C ARG A 109 -0.17 2.97 5.76
N TYR A 110 -1.18 3.69 5.29
CA TYR A 110 -1.82 3.52 4.00
C TYR A 110 -1.99 4.85 3.29
N LYS A 111 -2.26 4.78 1.98
CA LYS A 111 -2.62 5.91 1.14
C LYS A 111 -3.61 5.46 0.07
N HIS A 112 -4.46 6.36 -0.39
CA HIS A 112 -5.23 6.12 -1.62
C HIS A 112 -4.26 5.91 -2.80
N PRO A 113 -4.47 4.89 -3.65
CA PRO A 113 -3.64 4.62 -4.82
C PRO A 113 -3.93 5.64 -5.93
N LYS A 114 -3.67 6.92 -5.68
CA LYS A 114 -3.78 8.01 -6.65
C LYS A 114 -2.40 8.41 -7.16
N LEU A 115 -2.35 8.77 -8.44
CA LEU A 115 -1.16 9.33 -9.06
C LEU A 115 -0.87 10.71 -8.47
N PRO A 116 0.40 11.05 -8.20
CA PRO A 116 0.76 12.31 -7.53
C PRO A 116 0.39 13.58 -8.32
N TRP A 117 0.14 13.48 -9.63
CA TRP A 117 -0.30 14.60 -10.49
C TRP A 117 -1.82 14.69 -10.70
N LYS A 118 -2.61 13.79 -10.10
CA LYS A 118 -4.08 13.84 -10.06
C LYS A 118 -4.59 14.31 -8.69
N MET A 119 -3.75 15.04 -7.95
CA MET A 119 -4.12 15.66 -6.67
C MET A 119 -5.02 16.87 -6.89
#